data_AF-A0A7V9PFA4-F1
#
_entry.id   AF-A0A7V9PFA4-F1
#
_cell.length_a   1.000
_cell.length_b   1.000
_cell.length_c   1.000
_cell.angle_alpha   90.00
_cell.angle_beta   90.00
_cell.angle_gamma   90.00
#
_symmetry.space_group_name_H-M   'P 1'
#
loop_
_entity.id
_entity.type
_entity.pdbx_description
1 polymer ?
#
loop_
_entity_poly.entity_id
_entity_poly.type
_entity_poly.pdbx_seq_one_letter_code
_entity_poly.pdbx_strand_id
1 'polypeptide(L)'
;METLRRSLGRVAQDVERGGSVVVERRGEEAFALVPMRLYRLLEEERRALVESTREAREAFSELSENEVEDLVTDEMEATRGRASSPAANR
;
A
#
# COMPACT_ATOMS: atom_id res chain seq x y z
N MET A 1 0.57 -37.44 -19.03
CA MET A 1 0.40 -37.10 -17.60
C MET A 1 1.70 -36.68 -16.91
N GLU A 2 2.84 -37.29 -17.22
CA GLU A 2 4.13 -36.95 -16.57
C GLU A 2 4.62 -35.52 -16.85
N THR A 3 4.42 -35.01 -18.06
CA THR A 3 4.86 -33.66 -18.46
C THR A 3 4.17 -32.56 -17.64
N LEU A 4 2.87 -32.70 -17.39
CA LEU A 4 2.09 -31.75 -16.60
C LEU A 4 2.49 -31.77 -15.11
N ARG A 5 2.84 -32.95 -14.58
CA ARG A 5 3.36 -33.07 -13.21
C ARG A 5 4.73 -32.40 -13.07
N ARG A 6 5.61 -32.57 -14.07
CA ARG A 6 6.94 -31.93 -14.09
C ARG A 6 6.85 -30.40 -14.19
N SER A 7 5.92 -29.87 -14.99
CA SER A 7 5.73 -28.41 -15.09
C SER A 7 5.18 -27.81 -13.81
N LEU A 8 4.17 -28.44 -13.19
CA LEU A 8 3.61 -27.99 -11.90
C LEU A 8 4.65 -28.07 -10.77
N GLY A 9 5.49 -29.12 -10.76
CA GLY A 9 6.58 -29.25 -9.79
C GLY A 9 7.64 -28.15 -9.91
N ARG A 10 7.92 -27.67 -11.13
CA ARG A 10 8.83 -26.53 -11.34
C ARG A 10 8.23 -25.22 -10.85
N VAL A 11 6.96 -24.96 -11.19
CA VAL A 11 6.23 -23.78 -10.71
C VAL A 11 6.19 -23.74 -9.18
N ALA A 12 5.93 -24.88 -8.54
CA ALA A 12 5.95 -24.97 -7.08
C ALA A 12 7.32 -24.62 -6.48
N GLN A 13 8.42 -25.12 -7.08
CA GLN A 13 9.77 -24.79 -6.62
C GLN A 13 10.12 -23.31 -6.82
N ASP A 14 9.71 -22.70 -7.93
CA ASP A 14 9.98 -21.29 -8.21
C ASP A 14 9.22 -20.39 -7.22
N VAL A 15 7.98 -20.75 -6.88
CA VAL A 15 7.16 -20.07 -5.86
C VAL A 15 7.73 -20.28 -4.45
N GLU A 16 8.19 -21.48 -4.10
CA GLU A 16 8.81 -21.76 -2.79
C GLU A 16 10.11 -21.00 -2.56
N ARG A 17 10.87 -20.71 -3.63
CA ARG A 17 12.12 -19.92 -3.57
C ARG A 17 11.89 -18.41 -3.44
N GLY A 18 10.64 -17.97 -3.29
CA GLY A 18 10.28 -16.56 -3.15
C GLY A 18 9.91 -15.89 -4.47
N GLY A 19 9.84 -16.63 -5.57
CA GLY A 19 9.28 -16.12 -6.83
C GLY A 19 7.77 -15.98 -6.77
N SER A 20 7.21 -15.18 -7.67
CA SER A 20 5.78 -15.16 -7.98
C SER A 20 5.59 -15.65 -9.42
N VAL A 21 4.49 -16.36 -9.66
CA VAL A 21 4.13 -16.80 -11.01
C VAL A 21 2.76 -16.23 -11.34
N VAL A 22 2.70 -15.37 -12.35
CA VAL A 22 1.44 -14.87 -12.90
C VAL A 22 0.95 -15.85 -13.96
N VAL A 23 -0.28 -16.33 -13.78
CA VAL A 23 -0.94 -17.22 -14.74
C VAL A 23 -1.84 -16.39 -15.63
N GLU A 24 -1.56 -16.43 -16.93
CA GLU A 24 -2.34 -15.74 -17.94
C GLU A 24 -3.37 -16.66 -18.60
N ARG A 25 -4.55 -16.13 -18.91
CA ARG A 25 -5.57 -16.79 -19.72
C ARG A 25 -5.95 -15.86 -20.86
N ARG A 26 -5.70 -16.30 -22.11
CA ARG A 26 -5.93 -15.50 -23.32
C ARG A 26 -5.14 -14.19 -23.37
N GLY A 27 -3.95 -14.18 -22.77
CA GLY A 27 -3.07 -13.00 -22.71
C GLY A 27 -3.45 -11.98 -21.64
N GLU A 28 -4.42 -12.30 -20.78
CA GLU A 28 -4.77 -11.48 -19.61
C GLU A 28 -4.33 -12.19 -18.33
N GLU A 29 -3.79 -11.43 -17.38
CA GLU A 29 -3.42 -11.93 -16.06
C GLU A 29 -4.68 -12.42 -15.32
N ALA A 30 -4.73 -13.72 -15.01
CA ALA A 30 -5.90 -14.33 -14.38
C ALA A 30 -5.72 -14.51 -12.87
N PHE A 31 -4.55 -15.02 -12.43
CA PHE A 31 -4.22 -15.18 -11.02
C PHE A 31 -2.71 -15.29 -10.81
N ALA A 32 -2.24 -14.86 -9.63
CA ALA A 32 -0.85 -15.01 -9.22
C ALA A 32 -0.70 -16.12 -8.17
N LEU A 33 0.31 -16.97 -8.34
CA LEU A 33 0.77 -17.92 -7.34
C LEU A 33 1.91 -17.28 -6.56
N VAL A 34 1.74 -17.21 -5.24
CA VAL A 34 2.71 -16.63 -4.31
C VAL A 34 2.93 -17.58 -3.14
N PRO A 35 4.12 -17.57 -2.51
CA PRO A 35 4.32 -18.33 -1.29
C PRO A 35 3.38 -17.83 -0.19
N MET A 36 2.80 -18.76 0.57
CA MET A 36 1.82 -18.45 1.63
C MET A 36 2.34 -17.44 2.68
N ARG A 37 3.65 -17.42 2.93
CA ARG A 37 4.27 -16.45 3.83
C ARG A 37 4.13 -15.02 3.29
N LEU A 38 4.34 -14.83 1.99
CA LEU A 38 4.16 -13.54 1.33
C LEU A 38 2.68 -13.14 1.32
N TYR A 39 1.78 -14.10 1.05
CA TYR A 39 0.34 -13.83 1.13
C TYR A 39 -0.09 -13.30 2.51
N ARG A 40 0.39 -13.94 3.60
CA ARG A 40 0.08 -13.49 4.97
C ARG A 40 0.62 -12.09 5.27
N LEU A 41 1.84 -11.80 4.85
CA LEU A 41 2.41 -10.45 4.99
C LEU A 41 1.55 -9.41 4.28
N LEU A 42 1.16 -9.68 3.02
CA LEU A 42 0.30 -8.79 2.24
C LEU A 42 -1.08 -8.63 2.88
N GLU A 43 -1.65 -9.68 3.48
CA GLU A 43 -2.90 -9.57 4.23
C GLU A 43 -2.76 -8.66 5.47
N GLU A 44 -1.66 -8.77 6.21
CA GLU A 44 -1.38 -7.95 7.38
C GLU A 44 -1.21 -6.47 7.00
N GLU A 45 -0.41 -6.19 5.97
CA GLU A 45 -0.22 -4.83 5.44
C GLU A 45 -1.53 -4.24 4.93
N ARG A 46 -2.34 -5.02 4.19
CA ARG A 46 -3.64 -4.58 3.72
C ARG A 46 -4.57 -4.23 4.87
N ARG A 47 -4.60 -5.04 5.94
CA ARG A 47 -5.42 -4.75 7.13
C ARG A 47 -4.95 -3.45 7.79
N ALA A 48 -3.65 -3.29 8.01
CA ALA A 48 -3.09 -2.08 8.60
C ALA A 48 -3.46 -0.83 7.79
N LEU A 49 -3.37 -0.88 6.46
CA LEU A 49 -3.75 0.22 5.57
C LEU A 49 -5.25 0.54 5.64
N VAL A 50 -6.10 -0.48 5.67
CA VAL A 50 -7.56 -0.29 5.77
C VAL A 50 -7.92 0.34 7.10
N GLU A 51 -7.35 -0.13 8.21
CA GLU A 51 -7.60 0.44 9.55
C GLU A 51 -7.07 1.87 9.62
N SER A 52 -5.85 2.16 9.15
CA SER A 52 -5.33 3.54 9.15
C SER A 52 -6.18 4.50 8.32
N THR A 53 -6.71 4.02 7.18
CA THR A 53 -7.61 4.81 6.33
C THR A 53 -8.95 5.05 7.02
N ARG A 54 -9.44 4.04 7.75
CA ARG A 54 -10.67 4.14 8.54
C ARG A 54 -10.50 5.15 9.68
N GLU A 55 -9.46 5.02 10.49
CA GLU A 55 -9.13 5.93 11.60
C GLU A 55 -8.99 7.37 11.10
N ALA A 56 -8.28 7.58 10.00
CA ALA A 56 -8.17 8.90 9.39
C ALA A 56 -9.54 9.45 9.01
N ARG A 57 -10.37 8.65 8.35
CA ARG A 57 -11.72 9.07 7.96
C ARG A 57 -12.61 9.39 9.16
N GLU A 58 -12.54 8.59 10.22
CA GLU A 58 -13.27 8.83 11.47
C GLU A 58 -12.81 10.14 12.12
N ALA A 59 -11.50 10.33 12.28
CA ALA A 59 -10.92 11.55 12.82
C ALA A 59 -11.33 12.81 12.04
N PHE A 60 -11.31 12.76 10.71
CA PHE A 60 -11.77 13.89 9.88
C PHE A 60 -13.29 14.08 9.90
N SER A 61 -14.08 13.03 10.16
CA SER A 61 -15.53 13.13 10.25
C SER A 61 -16.04 13.72 11.57
N GLU A 62 -15.23 13.66 12.61
CA GLU A 62 -15.50 14.28 13.91
C GLU A 62 -15.23 15.80 13.90
N LEU A 63 -14.50 16.29 12.89
CA LEU A 63 -14.24 17.72 12.74
C LEU A 63 -15.42 18.42 12.06
N SER A 64 -15.85 19.54 12.64
CA SER A 64 -16.76 20.47 11.98
C SER A 64 -16.08 21.20 10.82
N GLU A 65 -16.87 21.74 9.88
CA GLU A 65 -16.35 22.45 8.70
C GLU A 65 -15.43 23.63 9.09
N ASN A 66 -15.75 24.31 10.20
CA ASN A 66 -14.92 25.40 10.75
C ASN A 66 -13.57 24.88 11.28
N GLU A 67 -13.55 23.74 11.97
CA GLU A 67 -12.30 23.15 12.50
C GLU A 67 -11.38 22.67 11.37
N VAL A 68 -11.94 22.21 10.25
CA VAL A 68 -11.18 21.88 9.04
C VAL A 68 -10.58 23.14 8.41
N GLU A 69 -11.36 24.23 8.32
CA GLU A 69 -10.90 25.50 7.75
C GLU A 69 -9.78 26.14 8.60
N ASP A 70 -9.90 26.04 9.93
CA ASP A 70 -8.88 26.49 10.88
C ASP A 70 -7.58 25.69 10.71
N LEU A 71 -7.65 24.35 10.64
CA LEU A 71 -6.50 23.48 10.41
C LEU A 71 -5.77 23.77 9.08
N VAL A 72 -6.54 24.03 8.01
CA VAL A 72 -5.97 24.39 6.69
C VAL A 72 -5.29 25.75 6.76
N THR A 73 -5.91 26.71 7.45
CA THR A 73 -5.37 28.06 7.64
C THR A 73 -4.05 28.01 8.41
N ASP A 74 -4.02 27.28 9.53
CA ASP A 74 -2.83 27.11 10.36
C ASP A 74 -1.66 26.48 9.57
N GLU A 75 -1.93 25.46 8.75
CA GLU A 75 -0.88 24.82 7.93
C GLU A 75 -0.40 25.74 6.80
N MET A 76 -1.30 26.53 6.19
CA MET A 76 -0.94 27.54 5.20
C MET A 76 -0.09 28.67 5.80
N GLU A 77 -0.34 29.06 7.04
CA GLU A 77 0.47 30.05 7.76
C GLU A 77 1.83 29.47 8.17
N ALA A 78 1.87 28.24 8.66
CA ALA A 78 3.11 27.54 9.03
C ALA A 78 4.05 27.35 7.84
N THR A 79 3.50 26.94 6.69
CA THR A 79 4.27 26.81 5.44
C THR A 79 4.78 28.15 4.92
N ARG A 80 3.98 29.22 5.04
CA ARG A 80 4.40 30.59 4.69
C ARG A 80 5.48 31.14 5.62
N GLY A 81 5.38 30.89 6.93
CA GLY A 81 6.40 31.25 7.92
C GLY A 81 7.71 30.51 7.69
N ARG A 82 7.64 29.23 7.32
CA ARG A 82 8.80 28.40 6.98
C ARG A 82 9.46 28.82 5.67
N ALA A 83 8.69 29.21 4.66
CA ALA A 83 9.20 29.76 3.40
C ALA A 83 9.79 31.18 3.55
N SER A 84 9.42 31.91 4.60
CA SER A 84 9.93 33.26 4.89
C SER A 84 11.20 33.29 5.75
N SER A 85 11.72 32.13 6.17
CA SER A 85 13.02 32.01 6.82
C SER A 85 14.04 31.23 5.97
N PRO A 86 14.56 31.84 4.89
CA PRO A 86 15.92 31.62 4.46
C PRO A 86 16.72 32.92 4.63
N ALA A 87 17.72 32.86 5.52
CA ALA A 87 18.82 33.81 5.67
C ALA A 87 18.55 35.14 6.40
N ALA A 88 18.44 35.08 7.73
CA ALA A 88 19.02 36.11 8.61
C ALA A 88 20.33 35.58 9.20
N ASN A 89 21.35 35.36 8.35
CA ASN A 89 22.73 35.21 8.82
C ASN A 89 23.74 35.48 7.68
N ARG A 90 24.10 36.75 7.49
CA ARG A 90 25.46 37.25 7.19
C ARG A 90 25.45 38.77 7.11
#